data_AF-A0A178MID0-F1
#
_entry.id   AF-A0A178MID0-F1
#
_cell.length_a   1.000
_cell.length_b   1.000
_cell.length_c   1.000
_cell.angle_alpha   90.00
_cell.angle_beta   90.00
_cell.angle_gamma   90.00
#
_symmetry.space_group_name_H-M   'P 1'
#
loop_
_entity.id
_entity.type
_entity.pdbx_description
1 polymer ?
#
loop_
_entity_poly.entity_id
_entity_poly.type
_entity_poly.pdbx_seq_one_letter_code
_entity_poly.pdbx_strand_id
1 'polypeptide(L)'
;MTWMSWRITHPVRTLIGGFLFAAIWLIISYNTIIQDSPAPGCVKRLAFSEIGWCKGRTAIIDLEVTSAPRCLDIKVNNCHGGVLEVRNRCNEVFVLGGFSVEPDKEKTTFFEVITRGDEYFLAPTFDAFTFYIPRRNMLIEAVGTLGDQAITVRFTKTKLLCI
;
A
#
# COMPACT_ATOMS: atom_id res chain seq x y z
N MET A 1 -35.65 -33.34 61.53
CA MET A 1 -36.16 -32.32 60.61
C MET A 1 -35.08 -31.27 60.41
N THR A 2 -34.26 -31.41 59.37
CA THR A 2 -33.25 -30.40 58.98
C THR A 2 -33.23 -30.35 57.46
N TRP A 3 -33.61 -29.20 56.93
CA TRP A 3 -33.68 -28.88 55.52
C TRP A 3 -32.27 -28.74 54.93
N MET A 4 -32.00 -29.45 53.84
CA MET A 4 -30.75 -29.32 53.08
C MET A 4 -31.05 -28.57 51.78
N SER A 5 -30.90 -27.25 51.84
CA SER A 5 -30.99 -26.35 50.68
C SER A 5 -29.73 -26.48 49.84
N TRP A 6 -29.81 -27.17 48.70
CA TRP A 6 -28.78 -27.11 47.67
C TRP A 6 -29.06 -25.91 46.76
N ARG A 7 -28.25 -24.86 46.90
CA ARG A 7 -28.17 -23.79 45.90
C ARG A 7 -27.55 -24.35 44.62
N ILE A 8 -28.35 -24.43 43.56
CA ILE A 8 -27.87 -24.62 42.20
C ILE A 8 -27.19 -23.31 41.78
N THR A 9 -25.89 -23.19 41.98
CA THR A 9 -25.10 -22.07 41.46
C THR A 9 -24.85 -22.26 39.97
N HIS A 10 -25.43 -21.33 39.21
CA HIS A 10 -25.45 -21.18 37.75
C HIS A 10 -24.22 -21.67 36.96
N PRO A 11 -24.31 -22.75 36.16
CA PRO A 11 -23.26 -23.16 35.22
C PRO A 11 -23.08 -22.19 34.02
N VAL A 12 -24.00 -21.23 33.86
CA VAL A 12 -24.03 -20.31 32.71
C VAL A 12 -22.92 -19.25 32.78
N ARG A 13 -22.48 -18.83 33.98
CA ARG A 13 -21.45 -17.79 34.14
C ARG A 13 -20.05 -18.24 33.71
N THR A 14 -19.73 -19.51 33.89
CA THR A 14 -18.40 -20.06 33.59
C THR A 14 -18.18 -20.30 32.10
N LEU A 15 -19.24 -20.66 31.36
CA LEU A 15 -19.20 -20.86 29.90
C LEU A 15 -18.99 -19.54 29.14
N ILE A 16 -19.62 -18.45 29.59
CA ILE A 16 -19.50 -17.13 28.97
C ILE A 16 -18.07 -16.57 29.12
N GLY A 17 -17.43 -16.79 30.27
CA GLY A 17 -16.04 -16.38 30.50
C GLY A 17 -15.05 -17.06 29.56
N GLY A 18 -15.16 -18.38 29.37
CA GLY A 18 -14.26 -19.13 28.47
C GLY A 18 -14.35 -18.69 27.01
N PHE A 19 -15.56 -18.43 26.50
CA PHE A 19 -15.77 -17.94 25.13
C PHE A 19 -15.19 -16.54 24.91
N LEU A 20 -15.33 -15.64 25.88
CA LEU A 20 -14.75 -14.29 25.80
C LEU A 20 -13.22 -14.32 25.74
N PHE A 21 -12.58 -15.15 26.57
CA PHE A 21 -11.12 -15.30 26.53
C PHE A 21 -10.63 -15.89 25.21
N ALA A 22 -11.30 -16.92 24.68
CA ALA A 22 -10.94 -17.51 23.39
C ALA A 22 -11.12 -16.52 22.23
N ALA A 23 -12.21 -15.74 22.22
CA ALA A 23 -12.46 -14.71 21.21
C ALA A 23 -11.42 -13.58 21.25
N ILE A 24 -11.08 -13.09 22.45
CA ILE A 24 -10.03 -12.07 22.61
C ILE A 24 -8.67 -12.59 22.12
N TRP A 25 -8.33 -13.84 22.46
CA TRP A 25 -7.06 -14.45 22.03
C TRP A 25 -6.99 -14.64 20.50
N LEU A 26 -8.10 -15.01 19.87
CA LEU A 26 -8.24 -15.05 18.41
C LEU A 26 -8.08 -13.67 17.75
N ILE A 27 -8.65 -12.61 18.35
CA ILE A 27 -8.52 -11.24 17.83
C ILE A 27 -7.08 -10.72 17.95
N ILE A 28 -6.41 -11.00 19.07
CA ILE A 28 -5.02 -10.60 19.30
C ILE A 28 -4.09 -11.34 18.32
N SER A 29 -4.25 -12.65 18.17
CA SER A 29 -3.43 -13.44 17.24
C SER A 29 -3.65 -13.07 15.77
N TYR A 30 -4.86 -12.67 15.38
CA TYR A 30 -5.16 -12.19 14.01
C TYR A 30 -4.47 -10.86 13.66
N ASN A 31 -4.26 -9.99 14.64
CA ASN A 31 -3.65 -8.66 14.44
C ASN A 31 -2.16 -8.60 14.75
N THR A 32 -1.55 -9.72 15.16
CA THR A 32 -0.11 -9.72 15.46
C THR A 32 0.70 -9.84 14.17
N ILE A 33 1.25 -8.71 13.72
CA ILE A 33 2.23 -8.63 12.63
C ILE A 33 3.59 -9.06 13.19
N ILE A 34 4.18 -10.10 12.60
CA ILE A 34 5.52 -10.60 12.95
C ILE A 34 6.59 -9.85 12.15
N GLN A 35 6.27 -9.58 10.89
CA GLN A 35 7.16 -8.87 9.98
C GLN A 35 6.31 -7.87 9.22
N ASP A 36 6.60 -6.59 9.45
CA ASP A 36 5.99 -5.49 8.70
C ASP A 36 6.84 -5.15 7.48
N SER A 37 6.20 -4.66 6.42
CA SER A 37 6.85 -4.32 5.17
C SER A 37 5.99 -3.35 4.36
N PRO A 38 6.61 -2.35 3.69
CA PRO A 38 5.88 -1.45 2.79
C PRO A 38 5.31 -2.15 1.56
N ALA A 39 5.82 -3.35 1.23
CA ALA A 39 5.23 -4.23 0.23
C ALA A 39 4.28 -5.24 0.92
N PRO A 40 2.96 -5.21 0.64
CA PRO A 40 1.97 -6.06 1.33
C PRO A 40 2.26 -7.55 1.25
N GLY A 41 2.72 -8.03 0.09
CA GLY A 41 3.07 -9.44 -0.12
C GLY A 41 4.25 -9.94 0.73
N CYS A 42 4.91 -9.06 1.48
CA CYS A 42 6.00 -9.39 2.40
C CYS A 42 5.63 -9.25 3.88
N VAL A 43 4.38 -8.89 4.20
CA VAL A 43 3.88 -8.84 5.58
C VAL A 43 3.60 -10.27 6.07
N LYS A 44 4.12 -10.62 7.25
CA LYS A 44 3.86 -11.93 7.88
C LYS A 44 3.04 -11.75 9.15
N ARG A 45 1.95 -12.51 9.28
CA ARG A 45 1.10 -12.56 10.48
C ARG A 45 1.17 -13.94 11.12
N LEU A 46 0.99 -14.01 12.43
CA LEU A 46 1.19 -15.22 13.24
C LEU A 46 0.29 -16.39 12.84
N ALA A 47 -0.98 -16.13 12.50
CA ALA A 47 -1.97 -17.17 12.29
C ALA A 47 -2.29 -17.47 10.81
N PHE A 48 -2.12 -16.50 9.90
CA PHE A 48 -2.51 -16.64 8.49
C PHE A 48 -1.60 -15.83 7.57
N SER A 49 -1.25 -16.40 6.41
CA SER A 49 -0.72 -15.62 5.27
C SER A 49 -1.79 -14.65 4.78
N GLU A 50 -1.39 -13.49 4.24
CA GLU A 50 -2.35 -12.52 3.70
C GLU A 50 -3.26 -13.18 2.65
N ILE A 51 -4.55 -13.32 2.99
CA ILE A 51 -5.61 -13.70 2.05
C ILE A 51 -6.02 -12.39 1.36
N GLY A 52 -5.23 -11.98 0.36
CA GLY A 52 -5.41 -10.70 -0.31
C GLY A 52 -5.00 -10.75 -1.77
N TRP A 53 -5.57 -9.82 -2.55
CA TRP A 53 -5.21 -9.62 -3.96
C TRP A 53 -3.92 -8.80 -4.11
N CYS A 54 -3.50 -8.08 -3.06
CA CYS A 54 -2.21 -7.37 -3.02
C CYS A 54 -1.07 -8.32 -2.70
N LYS A 55 -0.17 -8.51 -3.68
CA LYS A 55 0.96 -9.46 -3.60
C LYS A 55 2.28 -8.84 -4.03
N GLY A 56 2.36 -7.52 -4.07
CA GLY A 56 3.60 -6.79 -4.36
C GLY A 56 4.71 -7.19 -3.39
N ARG A 57 5.91 -7.45 -3.93
CA ARG A 57 7.13 -7.77 -3.15
C ARG A 57 8.20 -6.67 -3.23
N THR A 58 7.92 -5.64 -4.01
CA THR A 58 8.64 -4.37 -4.08
C THR A 58 7.69 -3.25 -3.69
N ALA A 59 8.23 -2.09 -3.38
CA ALA A 59 7.46 -0.92 -3.00
C ALA A 59 8.08 0.35 -3.59
N ILE A 60 7.26 1.38 -3.73
CA ILE A 60 7.71 2.76 -3.70
C ILE A 60 7.58 3.25 -2.26
N ILE A 61 8.63 3.86 -1.74
CA ILE A 61 8.68 4.49 -0.42
C ILE A 61 9.21 5.90 -0.53
N ASP A 62 9.05 6.69 0.53
CA ASP A 62 9.58 8.05 0.64
C ASP A 62 9.14 8.97 -0.52
N LEU A 63 7.87 8.86 -0.93
CA LEU A 63 7.31 9.74 -1.96
C LEU A 63 7.27 11.18 -1.45
N GLU A 64 7.96 12.05 -2.16
CA GLU A 64 7.98 13.49 -1.98
C GLU A 64 7.54 14.16 -3.28
N VAL A 65 6.55 15.04 -3.16
CA VAL A 65 6.03 15.82 -4.29
C VAL A 65 6.12 17.29 -3.93
N THR A 66 7.04 17.99 -4.57
CA THR A 66 7.29 19.41 -4.32
C THR A 66 6.48 20.26 -5.29
N SER A 67 5.85 21.31 -4.76
CA SER A 67 5.09 22.30 -5.54
C SER A 67 3.88 21.72 -6.28
N ALA A 68 3.25 20.64 -5.83
CA ALA A 68 1.98 20.20 -6.44
C ALA A 68 0.80 21.06 -5.95
N PRO A 69 -0.03 21.62 -6.84
CA PRO A 69 -1.28 22.27 -6.45
C PRO A 69 -2.31 21.22 -6.00
N ARG A 70 -3.33 21.63 -5.24
CA ARG A 70 -4.35 20.72 -4.67
C ARG A 70 -5.16 19.93 -5.71
N CYS A 71 -5.19 20.37 -6.96
CA CYS A 71 -5.90 19.68 -8.04
C CYS A 71 -5.12 18.51 -8.63
N LEU A 72 -3.82 18.39 -8.34
CA LEU A 72 -2.98 17.28 -8.77
C LEU A 72 -2.68 16.37 -7.58
N ASP A 73 -3.12 15.12 -7.66
CA ASP A 73 -2.92 14.10 -6.62
C ASP A 73 -1.97 13.03 -7.17
N ILE A 74 -0.82 12.85 -6.51
CA ILE A 74 0.19 11.84 -6.84
C ILE A 74 0.38 10.98 -5.59
N LYS A 75 0.09 9.68 -5.72
CA LYS A 75 0.13 8.72 -4.63
C LYS A 75 0.90 7.47 -5.01
N VAL A 76 1.26 6.69 -4.01
CA VAL A 76 1.87 5.36 -4.19
C VAL A 76 0.80 4.28 -4.08
N ASN A 77 0.83 3.33 -5.01
CA ASN A 77 0.14 2.06 -4.87
C ASN A 77 1.13 0.88 -4.89
N ASN A 78 1.36 0.28 -3.72
CA ASN A 78 2.27 -0.85 -3.54
C ASN A 78 1.59 -2.23 -3.66
N CYS A 79 0.29 -2.29 -3.96
CA CYS A 79 -0.49 -3.53 -3.99
C CYS A 79 0.13 -4.59 -4.91
N HIS A 80 0.67 -4.18 -6.05
CA HIS A 80 1.30 -5.08 -7.03
C HIS A 80 2.75 -4.70 -7.36
N GLY A 81 3.48 -4.16 -6.38
CA GLY A 81 4.93 -3.95 -6.47
C GLY A 81 5.37 -2.49 -6.52
N GLY A 82 4.44 -1.53 -6.48
CA GLY A 82 4.74 -0.10 -6.40
C GLY A 82 4.67 0.60 -7.75
N VAL A 83 3.55 1.26 -7.99
CA VAL A 83 3.33 2.22 -9.08
C VAL A 83 2.96 3.57 -8.47
N LEU A 84 3.14 4.65 -9.24
CA LEU A 84 2.55 5.95 -8.91
C LEU A 84 1.14 6.01 -9.48
N GLU A 85 0.18 6.43 -8.68
CA GLU A 85 -1.16 6.81 -9.12
C GLU A 85 -1.20 8.33 -9.28
N VAL A 86 -1.50 8.80 -10.49
CA VAL A 86 -1.61 10.22 -10.80
C VAL A 86 -3.04 10.54 -11.20
N ARG A 87 -3.65 11.49 -10.50
CA ARG A 87 -4.98 12.03 -10.82
C ARG A 87 -4.85 13.52 -11.06
N ASN A 88 -5.11 13.93 -12.31
CA ASN A 88 -5.07 15.33 -12.70
C ASN A 88 -6.48 15.92 -12.75
N ARG A 89 -6.90 16.59 -11.67
CA ARG A 89 -8.18 17.32 -11.61
C ARG A 89 -8.02 18.81 -11.92
N CYS A 90 -6.85 19.22 -12.39
CA CYS A 90 -6.60 20.60 -12.82
C CYS A 90 -7.24 20.84 -14.19
N ASN A 91 -7.23 22.09 -14.67
CA ASN A 91 -7.74 22.44 -16.00
C ASN A 91 -6.65 22.35 -17.10
N GLU A 92 -5.42 22.03 -16.70
CA GLU A 92 -4.23 22.01 -17.56
C GLU A 92 -3.66 20.60 -17.62
N VAL A 93 -3.00 20.27 -18.73
CA VAL A 93 -2.31 18.98 -18.89
C VAL A 93 -1.09 18.94 -17.97
N PHE A 94 -0.99 17.87 -17.18
CA PHE A 94 0.20 17.56 -16.41
C PHE A 94 1.12 16.66 -17.23
N VAL A 95 2.39 17.03 -17.40
CA VAL A 95 3.40 16.21 -18.08
C VAL A 95 4.36 15.68 -17.04
N LEU A 96 4.56 14.36 -16.94
CA LEU A 96 5.52 13.74 -16.03
C LEU A 96 6.41 12.77 -16.81
N GLY A 97 7.73 12.97 -16.74
CA GLY A 97 8.68 12.10 -17.45
C GLY A 97 8.46 12.07 -18.97
N GLY A 98 7.91 13.15 -19.54
CA GLY A 98 7.57 13.26 -20.97
C GLY A 98 6.20 12.70 -21.36
N PHE A 99 5.39 12.21 -20.42
CA PHE A 99 4.06 11.68 -20.69
C PHE A 99 2.95 12.58 -20.14
N SER A 100 1.92 12.79 -20.94
CA SER A 100 0.77 13.62 -20.60
C SER A 100 -0.27 12.87 -19.76
N VAL A 101 -0.76 13.54 -18.73
CA VAL A 101 -1.92 13.16 -17.92
C VAL A 101 -2.99 14.23 -18.12
N GLU A 102 -3.98 13.89 -18.93
CA GLU A 102 -5.09 14.78 -19.28
C GLU A 102 -5.93 15.19 -18.05
N PRO A 103 -6.49 16.42 -18.05
CA PRO A 103 -7.53 16.84 -17.12
C PRO A 103 -8.73 15.89 -17.09
N ASP A 104 -8.93 15.17 -15.98
CA ASP A 104 -10.09 14.32 -15.77
C ASP A 104 -10.29 14.06 -14.26
N LYS A 105 -11.52 14.26 -13.77
CA LYS A 105 -11.83 14.15 -12.34
C LYS A 105 -11.82 12.72 -11.83
N GLU A 106 -12.10 11.76 -12.71
CA GLU A 106 -12.33 10.35 -12.38
C GLU A 106 -11.20 9.44 -12.89
N LYS A 107 -10.47 9.85 -13.92
CA LYS A 107 -9.37 9.05 -14.48
C LYS A 107 -8.15 9.05 -13.57
N THR A 108 -7.60 7.85 -13.37
CA THR A 108 -6.29 7.64 -12.74
C THR A 108 -5.33 7.13 -13.80
N THR A 109 -4.13 7.71 -13.87
CA THR A 109 -3.04 7.22 -14.70
C THR A 109 -1.97 6.62 -13.81
N PHE A 110 -1.55 5.41 -14.14
CA PHE A 110 -0.54 4.68 -13.40
C PHE A 110 0.81 4.85 -14.07
N PHE A 111 1.86 5.09 -13.29
CA PHE A 111 3.23 5.12 -13.78
C PHE A 111 4.07 4.07 -13.07
N GLU A 112 4.81 3.28 -13.83
CA GLU A 112 5.82 2.39 -13.29
C GLU A 112 7.23 2.88 -13.64
N VAL A 113 8.20 2.42 -12.86
CA VAL A 113 9.62 2.60 -13.19
C VAL A 113 9.98 1.53 -14.21
N ILE A 114 10.50 1.94 -15.35
CA ILE A 114 11.08 1.05 -16.36
C ILE A 114 12.58 1.33 -16.50
N THR A 115 13.28 0.41 -17.15
CA THR A 115 14.69 0.57 -17.49
C THR A 115 14.88 0.55 -19.01
N ARG A 116 15.79 1.39 -19.49
CA ARG A 116 16.28 1.37 -20.87
C ARG A 116 17.81 1.46 -20.83
N GLY A 117 18.47 0.30 -20.91
CA GLY A 117 19.91 0.20 -20.68
C GLY A 117 20.25 0.39 -19.21
N ASP A 118 21.17 1.31 -18.91
CA ASP A 118 21.56 1.66 -17.55
C ASP A 118 20.73 2.83 -16.95
N GLU A 119 19.79 3.37 -17.74
CA GLU A 119 18.93 4.48 -17.35
C GLU A 119 17.54 3.98 -16.92
N TYR A 120 16.88 4.82 -16.13
CA TYR A 120 15.58 4.54 -15.51
C TYR A 120 14.62 5.65 -15.80
N PHE A 121 13.38 5.28 -16.12
CA PHE A 121 12.35 6.21 -16.55
C PHE A 121 11.03 5.89 -15.86
N LEU A 122 10.21 6.91 -15.67
CA LEU A 122 8.78 6.70 -15.42
C LEU A 122 8.08 6.53 -16.75
N ALA A 123 7.26 5.49 -16.87
CA ALA A 123 6.41 5.28 -18.04
C ALA A 123 4.98 4.94 -17.59
N PRO A 124 3.95 5.38 -18.33
CA PRO A 124 2.58 5.03 -18.05
C PRO A 124 2.38 3.52 -18.26
N THR A 125 1.61 2.90 -17.37
CA THR A 125 1.15 1.52 -17.50
C THR A 125 -0.38 1.48 -17.52
N PHE A 126 -0.93 0.45 -18.14
CA PHE A 126 -2.37 0.27 -18.29
C PHE A 126 -3.04 -0.22 -17.00
N ASP A 127 -2.26 -0.74 -16.06
CA ASP A 127 -2.76 -1.34 -14.83
C ASP A 127 -1.95 -0.88 -13.61
N ALA A 128 -2.42 -1.25 -12.41
CA ALA A 128 -1.72 -0.93 -11.18
C ALA A 128 -0.56 -1.89 -10.87
N PHE A 129 0.01 -2.54 -11.89
CA PHE A 129 1.09 -3.51 -11.76
C PHE A 129 2.43 -2.90 -12.17
N THR A 130 3.50 -3.43 -11.58
CA THR A 130 4.85 -3.14 -12.02
C THR A 130 5.53 -4.44 -12.42
N PHE A 131 6.26 -4.41 -13.52
CA PHE A 131 7.04 -5.55 -13.99
C PHE A 131 8.52 -5.41 -13.64
N TYR A 132 8.94 -4.20 -13.27
CA TYR A 132 10.33 -3.90 -12.97
C TYR A 132 10.67 -4.08 -11.48
N ILE A 133 11.65 -4.93 -11.22
CA ILE A 133 12.22 -5.17 -9.89
C ILE A 133 13.71 -4.77 -9.94
N PRO A 134 14.13 -3.68 -9.29
CA PRO A 134 15.53 -3.28 -9.30
C PRO A 134 16.39 -4.19 -8.43
N ARG A 135 17.69 -4.31 -8.77
CA ARG A 135 18.66 -5.11 -8.00
C ARG A 135 19.00 -4.50 -6.64
N ARG A 136 18.88 -3.18 -6.51
CA ARG A 136 19.13 -2.39 -5.31
C ARG A 136 18.01 -1.37 -5.13
N ASN A 137 17.91 -0.76 -3.95
CA ASN A 137 17.03 0.39 -3.77
C ASN A 137 17.50 1.53 -4.66
N MET A 138 16.55 2.25 -5.23
CA MET A 138 16.77 3.22 -6.29
C MET A 138 16.03 4.50 -5.99
N LEU A 139 16.78 5.59 -5.80
CA LEU A 139 16.21 6.92 -5.76
C LEU A 139 15.86 7.33 -7.19
N ILE A 140 14.59 7.66 -7.42
CA ILE A 140 14.07 8.16 -8.68
C ILE A 140 13.62 9.59 -8.44
N GLU A 141 14.01 10.48 -9.35
CA GLU A 141 13.57 11.86 -9.39
C GLU A 141 13.07 12.16 -10.80
N ALA A 142 11.84 12.64 -10.89
CA ALA A 142 11.21 13.02 -12.14
C ALA A 142 10.66 14.44 -12.00
N VAL A 143 11.00 15.27 -13.00
CA VAL A 143 10.44 16.61 -13.12
C VAL A 143 9.26 16.53 -14.09
N GLY A 144 8.14 17.11 -13.66
CA GLY A 144 6.96 17.31 -14.47
C GLY A 144 6.56 18.78 -14.54
N THR A 145 5.60 19.08 -15.41
CA THR A 145 5.07 20.43 -15.62
C THR A 145 3.54 20.40 -15.65
N LEU A 146 2.90 21.32 -14.94
CA LEU A 146 1.48 21.62 -15.06
C LEU A 146 1.36 23.09 -15.49
N GLY A 147 1.02 23.33 -16.75
CA GLY A 147 1.21 24.64 -17.36
C GLY A 147 2.67 25.09 -17.25
N ASP A 148 2.90 26.27 -16.69
CA ASP A 148 4.25 26.83 -16.48
C ASP A 148 4.88 26.39 -15.14
N GLN A 149 4.15 25.65 -14.30
CA GLN A 149 4.61 25.25 -12.98
C GLN A 149 5.38 23.94 -13.03
N ALA A 150 6.65 23.98 -12.61
CA ALA A 150 7.46 22.78 -12.41
C ALA A 150 7.06 22.06 -11.12
N ILE A 151 6.91 20.73 -11.21
CA ILE A 151 6.55 19.83 -10.11
C ILE A 151 7.60 18.74 -10.06
N THR A 152 8.22 18.56 -8.90
CA THR A 152 9.25 17.52 -8.72
C THR A 152 8.65 16.35 -7.95
N VAL A 153 8.81 15.14 -8.49
CA VAL A 153 8.36 13.89 -7.89
C VAL A 153 9.58 13.04 -7.59
N ARG A 154 9.86 12.81 -6.30
CA ARG A 154 11.01 12.03 -5.84
C ARG A 154 10.54 10.88 -4.96
N PHE A 155 11.12 9.70 -5.15
CA PHE A 155 10.79 8.53 -4.35
C PHE A 155 11.86 7.46 -4.44
N THR A 156 11.82 6.47 -3.54
CA THR A 156 12.68 5.29 -3.61
C THR A 156 11.89 4.09 -4.10
N LYS A 157 12.29 3.49 -5.22
CA LYS A 157 11.85 2.17 -5.65
C LYS A 157 12.71 1.11 -4.98
N THR A 158 12.11 0.21 -4.21
CA THR A 158 12.86 -0.81 -3.47
C THR A 158 13.28 -1.96 -4.38
N LYS A 159 14.40 -2.60 -4.04
CA LYS A 159 14.65 -3.99 -4.46
C LYS A 159 13.57 -4.93 -3.89
N LEU A 160 13.64 -6.20 -4.27
CA LEU A 160 12.81 -7.25 -3.67
C LEU A 160 12.99 -7.28 -2.13
N LEU A 161 11.88 -7.19 -1.39
CA LEU A 161 11.89 -7.11 0.08
C LEU A 161 11.76 -8.49 0.76
N CYS A 162 11.20 -9.49 0.06
CA CYS A 162 11.07 -10.85 0.53
C CYS A 162 11.06 -11.87 -0.63
N ILE A 163 11.39 -13.13 -0.32
CA ILE A 163 11.39 -14.26 -1.26
C ILE A 163 10.16 -15.12 -1.02
#